data_AF-A0A848BRJ1-F1
#
_entry.id   AF-A0A848BRJ1-F1
#
_cell.length_a   1.000
_cell.length_b   1.000
_cell.length_c   1.000
_cell.angle_alpha   90.00
_cell.angle_beta   90.00
_cell.angle_gamma   90.00
#
_symmetry.space_group_name_H-M   'P 1'
#
loop_
_entity.id
_entity.type
_entity.pdbx_description
1 polymer ?
#
loop_
_entity_poly.entity_id
_entity_poly.type
_entity_poly.pdbx_seq_one_letter_code
_entity_poly.pdbx_strand_id
1 'polypeptide(L)'
;MLTKDYAIDPKSMMFALHGTHVHANLENGMSSDELGEQRLDDGVSTGAFDYYDPVTKTLYDYKTYGSFVAASLMGMGSKKVLVGHYKNGKPRYKTVITYDNPKHNFDLAVQMNDYRMKLKKCLGIDVESMVCEVIVRDGNTYMATNRGITDNAYLVPVNKISDHWVERYMKKKANDLLKALDSGIMPPPCKPRECWHGNKCSKFCAVAQYCKGEM
;
A
#
# COMPACT_ATOMS: atom_id res chain seq x y z
N MET A 1 -21.58 4.42 9.54
CA MET A 1 -22.10 5.74 9.94
C MET A 1 -20.95 6.51 10.59
N LEU A 2 -20.75 7.79 10.23
CA LEU A 2 -19.78 8.66 10.92
C LEU A 2 -20.38 9.09 12.26
N THR A 3 -19.65 8.94 13.35
CA THR A 3 -20.12 9.29 14.71
C THR A 3 -19.59 10.65 15.18
N LYS A 4 -18.67 11.26 14.44
CA LYS A 4 -18.09 12.58 14.68
C LYS A 4 -17.80 13.25 13.36
N ASP A 5 -18.05 14.55 13.30
CA ASP A 5 -17.69 15.37 12.15
C ASP A 5 -16.16 15.50 12.06
N TYR A 6 -15.64 15.51 10.84
CA TYR A 6 -14.23 15.78 10.58
C TYR A 6 -14.10 16.46 9.21
N ALA A 7 -13.02 17.21 9.04
CA ALA A 7 -12.69 17.83 7.77
C ALA A 7 -11.39 17.22 7.23
N ILE A 8 -11.28 17.16 5.92
CA ILE A 8 -10.05 16.78 5.21
C ILE A 8 -9.60 18.02 4.44
N ASP A 9 -8.31 18.37 4.51
CA ASP A 9 -7.74 19.36 3.60
C ASP A 9 -7.83 18.83 2.17
N PRO A 10 -8.60 19.47 1.26
CA PRO A 10 -8.71 19.00 -0.11
C PRO A 10 -7.35 18.88 -0.80
N LYS A 11 -6.39 19.78 -0.48
CA LYS A 11 -5.05 19.76 -1.08
C LYS A 11 -4.28 18.50 -0.70
N SER A 12 -4.50 17.96 0.51
CA SER A 12 -3.85 16.71 0.93
C SER A 12 -4.37 15.48 0.19
N MET A 13 -5.54 15.59 -0.45
CA MET A 13 -6.19 14.50 -1.19
C MET A 13 -5.85 14.46 -2.68
N MET A 14 -5.12 15.45 -3.22
CA MET A 14 -4.89 15.56 -4.66
C MET A 14 -4.28 14.29 -5.28
N PHE A 15 -3.34 13.65 -4.60
CA PHE A 15 -2.76 12.39 -5.09
C PHE A 15 -3.69 11.18 -4.96
N ALA A 16 -4.58 11.18 -3.96
CA ALA A 16 -5.59 10.13 -3.84
C ALA A 16 -6.62 10.25 -4.97
N LEU A 17 -7.10 11.48 -5.26
CA LEU A 17 -7.98 11.76 -6.38
C LEU A 17 -7.34 11.40 -7.73
N HIS A 18 -6.06 11.77 -7.91
CA HIS A 18 -5.31 11.39 -9.11
C HIS A 18 -5.26 9.87 -9.29
N GLY A 19 -4.95 9.12 -8.22
CA GLY A 19 -4.98 7.66 -8.24
C GLY A 19 -6.37 7.13 -8.64
N THR A 20 -7.44 7.59 -7.99
CA THR A 20 -8.82 7.18 -8.32
C THR A 20 -9.18 7.43 -9.78
N HIS A 21 -8.77 8.56 -10.35
CA HIS A 21 -9.00 8.83 -11.78
C HIS A 21 -8.21 7.91 -12.70
N VAL A 22 -6.99 7.51 -12.33
CA VAL A 22 -6.20 6.54 -13.08
C VAL A 22 -6.91 5.18 -13.08
N HIS A 23 -7.37 4.69 -11.93
CA HIS A 23 -8.15 3.44 -11.83
C HIS A 23 -9.40 3.48 -12.72
N ALA A 24 -10.21 4.54 -12.61
CA ALA A 24 -11.44 4.68 -13.40
C ALA A 24 -11.18 4.71 -14.93
N ASN A 25 -10.05 5.29 -15.36
CA ASN A 25 -9.69 5.30 -16.78
C ASN A 25 -9.22 3.93 -17.27
N LEU A 26 -8.49 3.17 -16.43
CA LEU A 26 -8.11 1.80 -16.75
C LEU A 26 -9.34 0.91 -16.88
N GLU A 27 -10.31 1.05 -15.97
CA GLU A 27 -11.59 0.34 -16.01
C GLU A 27 -12.35 0.58 -17.32
N ASN A 28 -12.45 1.83 -17.77
CA ASN A 28 -13.13 2.17 -19.03
C ASN A 28 -12.48 1.54 -20.27
N GLY A 29 -11.21 1.14 -20.17
CA GLY A 29 -10.47 0.45 -21.23
C GLY A 29 -10.68 -1.06 -21.25
N MET A 30 -11.35 -1.64 -20.24
CA MET A 30 -11.56 -3.07 -20.11
C MET A 30 -12.69 -3.56 -21.02
N SER A 31 -12.48 -4.73 -21.60
CA SER A 31 -13.50 -5.49 -22.32
C SER A 31 -14.48 -6.18 -21.35
N SER A 32 -15.66 -6.56 -21.85
CA SER A 32 -16.72 -7.21 -21.04
C SER A 32 -16.28 -8.52 -20.38
N ASP A 33 -15.25 -9.16 -20.93
CA ASP A 33 -14.79 -10.49 -20.55
C ASP A 33 -13.61 -10.40 -19.58
N GLU A 34 -13.09 -9.20 -19.34
CA GLU A 34 -12.05 -8.93 -18.37
C GLU A 34 -12.64 -8.67 -16.98
N LEU A 35 -11.91 -9.14 -15.97
CA LEU A 35 -12.36 -9.09 -14.59
C LEU A 35 -11.60 -7.97 -13.86
N GLY A 36 -12.29 -6.90 -13.48
CA GLY A 36 -11.70 -5.75 -12.78
C GLY A 36 -12.74 -4.84 -12.14
N GLU A 37 -12.31 -4.03 -11.17
CA GLU A 37 -13.08 -3.06 -10.36
C GLU A 37 -14.39 -3.58 -9.73
N GLN A 38 -14.59 -4.91 -9.72
CA GLN A 38 -15.74 -5.52 -9.10
C GLN A 38 -15.58 -5.52 -7.57
N ARG A 39 -16.55 -4.89 -6.89
CA ARG A 39 -16.64 -4.97 -5.43
C ARG A 39 -17.18 -6.33 -5.00
N LEU A 40 -16.37 -7.09 -4.26
CA LEU A 40 -16.73 -8.37 -3.67
C LEU A 40 -16.96 -8.23 -2.17
N ASP A 41 -17.98 -8.92 -1.66
CA ASP A 41 -18.30 -9.04 -0.24
C ASP A 41 -18.19 -10.51 0.18
N ASP A 42 -17.33 -10.79 1.16
CA ASP A 42 -17.14 -12.13 1.70
C ASP A 42 -17.87 -12.35 3.04
N GLY A 43 -18.70 -11.40 3.46
CA GLY A 43 -19.41 -11.40 4.75
C GLY A 43 -18.54 -10.96 5.94
N VAL A 44 -17.24 -10.71 5.75
CA VAL A 44 -16.34 -10.13 6.75
C VAL A 44 -15.96 -8.71 6.38
N SER A 45 -15.72 -8.46 5.09
CA SER A 45 -15.30 -7.19 4.55
C SER A 45 -15.61 -7.10 3.05
N THR A 46 -15.67 -5.87 2.52
CA THR A 46 -15.77 -5.64 1.09
C THR A 46 -14.42 -5.20 0.51
N GLY A 47 -14.15 -5.57 -0.73
CA GLY A 47 -12.93 -5.19 -1.45
C GLY A 47 -13.21 -5.05 -2.94
N ALA A 48 -12.57 -4.08 -3.58
CA ALA A 48 -12.58 -3.93 -5.04
C ALA A 48 -11.13 -4.10 -5.50
N PHE A 49 -10.89 -5.11 -6.32
CA PHE A 49 -9.60 -5.36 -6.94
C PHE A 49 -9.56 -4.67 -8.29
N ASP A 50 -8.36 -4.27 -8.73
CA ASP A 50 -8.28 -3.45 -9.94
C ASP A 50 -8.40 -4.30 -11.21
N TYR A 51 -7.59 -5.37 -11.33
CA TYR A 51 -7.60 -6.22 -12.52
C TYR A 51 -7.14 -7.66 -12.23
N TYR A 52 -7.74 -8.63 -12.90
CA TYR A 52 -7.30 -10.03 -12.88
C TYR A 52 -7.16 -10.56 -14.32
N ASP A 53 -5.96 -11.04 -14.64
CA ASP A 53 -5.67 -11.69 -15.91
C ASP A 53 -5.97 -13.20 -15.82
N PRO A 54 -6.98 -13.73 -16.53
CA PRO A 54 -7.32 -15.15 -16.49
C PRO A 54 -6.32 -16.06 -17.22
N VAL A 55 -5.51 -15.53 -18.14
CA VAL A 55 -4.52 -16.31 -18.90
C VAL A 55 -3.33 -16.66 -18.01
N THR A 56 -2.76 -15.66 -17.35
CA THR A 56 -1.62 -15.87 -16.42
C THR A 56 -2.06 -16.15 -14.99
N LYS A 57 -3.37 -16.03 -14.70
CA LYS A 57 -3.95 -16.10 -13.35
C LYS A 57 -3.29 -15.14 -12.36
N THR A 58 -3.04 -13.92 -12.84
CA THR A 58 -2.34 -12.88 -12.10
C THR A 58 -3.32 -11.81 -11.64
N LEU A 59 -3.32 -11.54 -10.34
CA LEU A 59 -4.04 -10.41 -9.76
C LEU A 59 -3.13 -9.17 -9.78
N TYR A 60 -3.62 -8.12 -10.41
CA TYR A 60 -2.96 -6.82 -10.49
C TYR A 60 -3.61 -5.80 -9.58
N ASP A 61 -2.79 -4.91 -9.03
CA ASP A 61 -3.19 -3.73 -8.29
C ASP A 61 -2.32 -2.55 -8.74
N TYR A 62 -2.91 -1.36 -8.90
CA TYR A 62 -2.24 -0.15 -9.35
C TYR A 62 -2.08 0.80 -8.18
N LYS A 63 -0.88 1.37 -8.03
CA LYS A 63 -0.60 2.34 -6.96
C LYS A 63 0.25 3.48 -7.46
N THR A 64 -0.19 4.70 -7.15
CA THR A 64 0.64 5.89 -7.30
C THR A 64 1.38 6.16 -5.99
N TYR A 65 2.70 5.96 -5.99
CA TYR A 65 3.55 6.12 -4.82
C TYR A 65 4.66 7.15 -5.03
N GLY A 66 5.16 7.71 -3.93
CA GLY A 66 6.44 8.42 -3.95
C GLY A 66 7.62 7.46 -4.01
N SER A 67 8.75 7.94 -4.53
CA SER A 67 10.00 7.19 -4.72
C SER A 67 10.50 6.54 -3.43
N PHE A 68 10.27 7.16 -2.28
CA PHE A 68 10.57 6.55 -0.98
C PHE A 68 9.78 5.27 -0.70
N VAL A 69 8.46 5.29 -0.97
CA VAL A 69 7.59 4.12 -0.76
C VAL A 69 7.90 3.07 -1.82
N ALA A 70 8.07 3.46 -3.09
CA ALA A 70 8.45 2.56 -4.17
C ALA A 70 9.79 1.82 -3.87
N ALA A 71 10.82 2.54 -3.44
CA ALA A 71 12.10 1.96 -3.05
C ALA A 71 11.93 0.97 -1.88
N SER A 72 11.16 1.36 -0.86
CA SER A 72 10.91 0.53 0.32
C SER A 72 10.12 -0.75 0.00
N LEU A 73 9.17 -0.69 -0.95
CA LEU A 73 8.42 -1.83 -1.45
C LEU A 73 9.33 -2.83 -2.19
N MET A 74 10.31 -2.32 -2.93
CA MET A 74 11.26 -3.13 -3.69
C MET A 74 12.46 -3.62 -2.86
N GLY A 75 12.57 -3.23 -1.59
CA GLY A 75 13.73 -3.58 -0.74
C GLY A 75 15.00 -2.82 -1.11
N MET A 76 14.85 -1.66 -1.74
CA MET A 76 15.96 -0.76 -2.04
C MET A 76 16.30 0.08 -0.80
N GLY A 77 17.59 0.16 -0.51
CA GLY A 77 18.15 0.94 0.59
C GLY A 77 19.40 1.69 0.13
N SER A 78 20.08 2.33 1.08
CA SER A 78 21.35 2.98 0.77
C SER A 78 22.34 2.86 1.91
N LYS A 79 23.63 2.72 1.59
CA LYS A 79 24.73 2.75 2.56
C LYS A 79 25.79 3.75 2.12
N LYS A 80 26.42 4.43 3.09
CA LYS A 80 27.58 5.28 2.85
C LYS A 80 28.84 4.42 2.87
N VAL A 81 29.57 4.42 1.76
CA VAL A 81 30.85 3.70 1.63
C VAL A 81 31.97 4.72 1.60
N LEU A 82 33.02 4.51 2.40
CA LEU A 82 34.21 5.36 2.37
C LEU A 82 34.92 5.18 1.02
N VAL A 83 35.16 6.27 0.30
CA VAL A 83 35.78 6.30 -1.03
C VAL A 83 37.07 7.13 -1.05
N GLY A 84 37.71 7.27 0.11
CA GLY A 84 38.95 8.00 0.32
C GLY A 84 38.79 9.20 1.25
N HIS A 85 39.75 10.11 1.19
CA HIS A 85 39.76 11.34 1.99
C HIS A 85 39.86 12.56 1.06
N TYR A 86 39.23 13.66 1.46
CA TYR A 86 39.43 14.96 0.81
C TYR A 86 40.86 15.46 1.06
N LYS A 87 41.32 16.45 0.28
CA LYS A 87 42.66 17.07 0.44
C LYS A 87 42.91 17.63 1.86
N ASN A 88 41.84 17.94 2.61
CA ASN A 88 41.89 18.40 3.99
C ASN A 88 41.85 17.27 5.03
N GLY A 89 42.03 16.00 4.62
CA GLY A 89 42.04 14.83 5.49
C GLY A 89 40.67 14.33 5.95
N LYS A 90 39.56 15.02 5.62
CA LYS A 90 38.21 14.55 6.01
C LYS A 90 37.79 13.32 5.20
N PRO A 91 37.14 12.30 5.81
CA PRO A 91 36.66 11.13 5.08
C PRO A 91 35.60 11.51 4.05
N ARG A 92 35.75 10.99 2.83
CA ARG A 92 34.81 11.18 1.72
C ARG A 92 33.99 9.91 1.54
N TYR A 93 32.68 10.04 1.60
CA TYR A 93 31.75 8.93 1.43
C TYR A 93 30.99 9.04 0.10
N LYS A 94 30.70 7.88 -0.50
CA LYS A 94 29.74 7.73 -1.61
C LYS A 94 28.54 6.96 -1.12
N THR A 95 27.34 7.46 -1.41
CA THR A 95 26.11 6.69 -1.20
C THR A 95 26.01 5.63 -2.30
N VAL A 96 25.88 4.36 -1.90
CA VAL A 96 25.68 3.23 -2.79
C VAL A 96 24.31 2.64 -2.49
N ILE A 97 23.53 2.41 -3.54
CA ILE A 97 22.23 1.75 -3.42
C ILE A 97 22.45 0.28 -3.08
N THR A 98 21.68 -0.22 -2.12
CA THR A 98 21.68 -1.61 -1.71
C THR A 98 20.36 -2.24 -2.11
N TYR A 99 20.43 -3.46 -2.61
CA TYR A 99 19.27 -4.29 -2.91
C TYR A 99 19.08 -5.31 -1.76
N ASP A 100 17.97 -6.03 -1.77
CA ASP A 100 17.65 -7.11 -0.81
C ASP A 100 17.45 -6.69 0.66
N ASN A 101 17.12 -5.42 0.90
CA ASN A 101 16.66 -5.01 2.23
C ASN A 101 15.25 -5.55 2.51
N PRO A 102 14.84 -5.65 3.79
CA PRO A 102 13.47 -5.99 4.14
C PRO A 102 12.46 -5.12 3.40
N LYS A 103 11.52 -5.74 2.69
CA LYS A 103 10.44 -5.04 1.99
C LYS A 103 9.43 -4.51 2.99
N HIS A 104 9.08 -3.23 2.86
CA HIS A 104 8.04 -2.60 3.69
C HIS A 104 6.74 -2.49 2.90
N ASN A 105 6.04 -3.62 2.74
CA ASN A 105 4.85 -3.74 1.89
C ASN A 105 3.62 -4.29 2.63
N PHE A 106 3.56 -4.21 3.96
CA PHE A 106 2.50 -4.86 4.74
C PHE A 106 1.07 -4.50 4.30
N ASP A 107 0.79 -3.20 4.17
CA ASP A 107 -0.55 -2.72 3.83
C ASP A 107 -0.99 -3.25 2.45
N LEU A 108 -0.10 -3.16 1.45
CA LEU A 108 -0.31 -3.71 0.10
C LEU A 108 -0.45 -5.23 0.11
N ALA A 109 0.43 -5.93 0.85
CA ALA A 109 0.43 -7.38 0.90
C ALA A 109 -0.85 -7.92 1.54
N VAL A 110 -1.34 -7.29 2.62
CA VAL A 110 -2.63 -7.67 3.23
C VAL A 110 -3.78 -7.41 2.26
N GLN A 111 -3.82 -6.24 1.62
CA GLN A 111 -4.85 -5.88 0.64
C GLN A 111 -4.93 -6.88 -0.51
N MET A 112 -3.82 -7.14 -1.21
CA MET A 112 -3.82 -8.06 -2.34
C MET A 112 -4.12 -9.51 -1.92
N ASN A 113 -3.65 -9.93 -0.74
CA ASN A 113 -3.97 -11.26 -0.23
C ASN A 113 -5.47 -11.40 0.15
N ASP A 114 -6.08 -10.34 0.66
CA ASP A 114 -7.52 -10.30 0.92
C ASP A 114 -8.32 -10.39 -0.39
N TYR A 115 -7.90 -9.68 -1.43
CA TYR A 115 -8.53 -9.74 -2.76
C TYR A 115 -8.46 -11.13 -3.40
N ARG A 116 -7.31 -11.80 -3.39
CA ARG A 116 -7.25 -13.17 -3.92
C ARG A 116 -8.16 -14.14 -3.16
N MET A 117 -8.34 -13.94 -1.85
CA MET A 117 -9.21 -14.80 -1.04
C MET A 117 -10.68 -14.53 -1.36
N LYS A 118 -11.05 -13.27 -1.59
CA LYS A 118 -12.38 -12.88 -2.07
C LYS A 118 -12.68 -13.43 -3.47
N LEU A 119 -11.74 -13.30 -4.41
CA LEU A 119 -11.88 -13.90 -5.76
C LEU A 119 -12.16 -15.40 -5.67
N LYS A 120 -11.42 -16.12 -4.81
CA LYS A 120 -11.64 -17.55 -4.61
C LYS A 120 -13.00 -17.84 -3.97
N LYS A 121 -13.36 -17.13 -2.92
CA LYS A 121 -14.57 -17.40 -2.13
C LYS A 121 -15.87 -16.99 -2.84
N CYS A 122 -15.87 -15.84 -3.51
CA CYS A 122 -17.05 -15.26 -4.13
C CYS A 122 -17.23 -15.75 -5.58
N LEU A 123 -16.14 -15.94 -6.33
CA LEU A 123 -16.18 -16.25 -7.76
C LEU A 123 -15.57 -17.62 -8.12
N GLY A 124 -14.94 -18.34 -7.17
CA GLY A 124 -14.28 -19.62 -7.43
C GLY A 124 -12.93 -19.52 -8.13
N ILE A 125 -12.40 -18.30 -8.32
CA ILE A 125 -11.20 -18.02 -9.12
C ILE A 125 -9.92 -18.19 -8.30
N ASP A 126 -8.96 -18.95 -8.82
CA ASP A 126 -7.64 -19.12 -8.21
C ASP A 126 -6.62 -18.12 -8.74
N VAL A 127 -5.94 -17.42 -7.83
CA VAL A 127 -4.85 -16.50 -8.16
C VAL A 127 -3.51 -17.22 -7.98
N GLU A 128 -2.73 -17.35 -9.05
CA GLU A 128 -1.40 -17.98 -9.02
C GLU A 128 -0.33 -16.98 -8.60
N SER A 129 -0.37 -15.75 -9.14
CA SER A 129 0.60 -14.70 -8.85
C SER A 129 -0.07 -13.35 -8.57
N MET A 130 0.62 -12.45 -7.88
CA MET A 130 0.13 -11.11 -7.56
C MET A 130 1.21 -10.08 -7.88
N VAL A 131 0.83 -9.01 -8.59
CA VAL A 131 1.74 -7.94 -9.03
C VAL A 131 1.10 -6.59 -8.72
N CYS A 132 1.87 -5.68 -8.13
CA CYS A 132 1.47 -4.30 -7.99
C CYS A 132 2.22 -3.44 -9.02
N GLU A 133 1.51 -2.78 -9.91
CA GLU A 133 2.08 -1.74 -10.75
C GLU A 133 2.20 -0.44 -9.94
N VAL A 134 3.45 -0.04 -9.68
CA VAL A 134 3.78 1.16 -8.93
C VAL A 134 4.17 2.28 -9.88
N ILE A 135 3.29 3.27 -10.03
CA ILE A 135 3.57 4.54 -10.71
C ILE A 135 4.27 5.47 -9.71
N VAL A 136 5.46 5.95 -10.06
CA VAL A 136 6.29 6.81 -9.20
C VAL A 136 6.01 8.28 -9.49
N ARG A 137 5.24 8.94 -8.62
CA ARG A 137 4.76 10.31 -8.82
C ARG A 137 5.86 11.39 -8.83
N ASP A 138 7.00 11.12 -8.20
CA ASP A 138 8.21 11.95 -8.21
C ASP A 138 9.36 11.28 -8.97
N GLY A 139 9.02 10.42 -9.94
CA GLY A 139 9.96 9.83 -10.89
C GLY A 139 10.73 10.89 -11.69
N ASN A 140 11.86 10.51 -12.27
CA ASN A 140 12.77 11.41 -12.99
C ASN A 140 13.34 12.59 -12.17
N THR A 141 13.21 12.57 -10.83
CA THR A 141 13.85 13.58 -9.97
C THR A 141 15.20 13.09 -9.44
N TYR A 142 16.11 14.02 -9.13
CA TYR A 142 17.37 13.71 -8.45
C TYR A 142 17.15 12.94 -7.14
N MET A 143 16.05 13.22 -6.43
CA MET A 143 15.67 12.51 -5.21
C MET A 143 15.24 11.05 -5.47
N ALA A 144 14.50 10.78 -6.55
CA ALA A 144 14.15 9.43 -6.95
C ALA A 144 15.41 8.63 -7.36
N THR A 145 16.28 9.21 -8.19
CA THR A 145 17.53 8.57 -8.62
C THR A 145 18.43 8.24 -7.43
N ASN A 146 18.54 9.15 -6.46
CA ASN A 146 19.31 8.90 -5.22
C ASN A 146 18.74 7.78 -4.34
N ARG A 147 17.49 7.35 -4.56
CA ARG A 147 16.88 6.20 -3.88
C ARG A 147 16.96 4.90 -4.71
N GLY A 148 17.60 4.94 -5.88
CA GLY A 148 17.67 3.82 -6.81
C GLY A 148 16.46 3.69 -7.73
N ILE A 149 15.58 4.69 -7.75
CA ILE A 149 14.42 4.75 -8.63
C ILE A 149 14.82 5.46 -9.94
N THR A 150 14.88 4.69 -11.02
CA THR A 150 15.35 5.11 -12.35
C THR A 150 14.25 5.17 -13.40
N ASP A 151 13.10 4.58 -13.11
CA ASP A 151 11.96 4.48 -14.01
C ASP A 151 10.72 5.11 -13.36
N ASN A 152 9.76 5.47 -14.19
CA ASN A 152 8.51 6.08 -13.73
C ASN A 152 7.47 5.06 -13.28
N ALA A 153 7.65 3.79 -13.62
CA ALA A 153 6.76 2.71 -13.22
C ALA A 153 7.53 1.40 -12.99
N TYR A 154 7.03 0.58 -12.05
CA TYR A 154 7.61 -0.74 -11.74
C TYR A 154 6.50 -1.78 -11.53
N LEU A 155 6.69 -2.98 -12.06
CA LEU A 155 5.90 -4.15 -11.69
C LEU A 155 6.55 -4.83 -10.48
N VAL A 156 5.90 -4.75 -9.32
CA VAL A 156 6.41 -5.25 -8.04
C VAL A 156 5.65 -6.53 -7.64
N PRO A 157 6.30 -7.71 -7.63
CA PRO A 157 5.67 -8.94 -7.16
C PRO A 157 5.30 -8.86 -5.68
N VAL A 158 4.10 -9.34 -5.35
CA VAL A 158 3.57 -9.41 -3.98
C VAL A 158 3.42 -10.86 -3.55
N ASN A 159 4.05 -11.20 -2.43
CA ASN A 159 4.07 -12.58 -1.94
C ASN A 159 2.73 -12.97 -1.32
N LYS A 160 2.36 -14.24 -1.48
CA LYS A 160 1.23 -14.84 -0.77
C LYS A 160 1.51 -14.89 0.73
N ILE A 161 0.51 -14.48 1.50
CA ILE A 161 0.42 -14.69 2.95
C ILE A 161 -0.57 -15.83 3.16
N SER A 162 -0.33 -16.71 4.13
CA SER A 162 -1.27 -17.79 4.47
C SER A 162 -2.66 -17.25 4.77
N ASP A 163 -3.68 -17.88 4.20
CA ASP A 163 -5.11 -17.55 4.33
C ASP A 163 -5.51 -17.39 5.80
N HIS A 164 -5.02 -18.27 6.68
CA HIS A 164 -5.30 -18.22 8.11
C HIS A 164 -4.94 -16.86 8.75
N TRP A 165 -3.76 -16.32 8.39
CA TRP A 165 -3.29 -15.06 8.98
C TRP A 165 -4.03 -13.85 8.43
N VAL A 166 -4.36 -13.87 7.13
CA VAL A 166 -5.13 -12.80 6.48
C VAL A 166 -6.55 -12.79 7.03
N GLU A 167 -7.21 -13.94 7.09
CA GLU A 167 -8.55 -14.10 7.66
C GLU A 167 -8.59 -13.62 9.11
N ARG A 168 -7.63 -14.05 9.94
CA ARG A 168 -7.53 -13.60 11.34
C ARG A 168 -7.37 -12.09 11.44
N TYR A 169 -6.55 -11.48 10.58
CA TYR A 169 -6.36 -10.03 10.55
C TYR A 169 -7.66 -9.32 10.16
N MET A 170 -8.29 -9.72 9.05
CA MET A 170 -9.51 -9.09 8.53
C MET A 170 -10.68 -9.25 9.50
N LYS A 171 -10.90 -10.45 10.07
CA LYS A 171 -11.92 -10.68 11.11
C LYS A 171 -11.68 -9.82 12.35
N LYS A 172 -10.42 -9.68 12.80
CA LYS A 172 -10.11 -8.80 13.94
C LYS A 172 -10.50 -7.36 13.64
N LYS A 173 -10.15 -6.83 12.46
CA LYS A 173 -10.47 -5.46 12.05
C LYS A 173 -11.98 -5.23 11.90
N ALA A 174 -12.68 -6.16 11.26
CA ALA A 174 -14.13 -6.10 11.11
C ALA A 174 -14.84 -6.13 12.47
N ASN A 175 -14.46 -7.06 13.35
CA ASN A 175 -15.04 -7.16 14.69
C ASN A 175 -14.76 -5.92 15.56
N ASP A 176 -13.56 -5.35 15.48
CA ASP A 176 -13.23 -4.12 16.20
C ASP A 176 -14.10 -2.95 15.72
N LEU A 177 -14.30 -2.83 14.40
CA LEU A 177 -15.17 -1.81 13.82
C LEU A 177 -16.63 -1.99 14.28
N LEU A 178 -17.18 -3.20 14.15
CA LEU A 178 -18.56 -3.48 14.52
C LEU A 178 -18.81 -3.25 16.02
N LYS A 179 -17.89 -3.70 16.88
CA LYS A 179 -17.97 -3.44 18.33
C LYS A 179 -17.89 -1.95 18.65
N ALA A 180 -17.04 -1.20 17.96
CA ALA A 180 -16.91 0.23 18.19
C ALA A 180 -18.17 1.00 17.74
N LEU A 181 -18.81 0.57 16.65
CA LEU A 181 -20.06 1.12 16.17
C LEU A 181 -21.23 0.81 17.13
N ASP A 182 -21.29 -0.41 17.65
CA ASP A 182 -22.33 -0.86 18.58
C ASP A 182 -22.20 -0.22 19.99
N SER A 183 -20.98 -0.24 20.55
CA SER A 183 -20.74 0.24 21.92
C SER A 183 -20.42 1.74 22.02
N GLY A 184 -20.06 2.39 20.90
CA GLY A 184 -19.49 3.75 20.91
C GLY A 184 -18.08 3.84 21.52
N ILE A 185 -17.45 2.72 21.85
CA ILE A 185 -16.11 2.67 22.46
C ILE A 185 -15.06 2.44 21.37
N MET A 186 -14.09 3.35 21.28
CA MET A 186 -12.98 3.22 20.33
C MET A 186 -12.15 1.96 20.60
N PRO A 187 -11.72 1.23 19.55
CA PRO A 187 -10.81 0.10 19.72
C PRO A 187 -9.43 0.59 20.20
N PRO A 188 -8.55 -0.34 20.65
CA PRO A 188 -7.17 0.00 20.96
C PRO A 188 -6.48 0.71 19.79
N PRO A 189 -5.53 1.63 20.06
CA PRO A 189 -4.78 2.33 19.02
C PRO A 189 -4.11 1.39 18.02
N CYS A 190 -3.94 1.89 16.79
CA CYS A 190 -3.24 1.18 15.72
C CYS A 190 -1.83 0.77 16.16
N LYS A 191 -1.41 -0.45 15.79
CA LYS A 191 -0.06 -0.94 16.11
C LYS A 191 1.01 -0.11 15.38
N PRO A 192 2.27 -0.08 15.87
CA PRO A 192 3.35 0.66 15.22
C PRO A 192 3.51 0.37 13.72
N ARG A 193 3.32 -0.88 13.32
CA ARG A 193 3.37 -1.30 11.91
C ARG A 193 2.24 -0.69 11.06
N GLU A 194 1.06 -0.50 11.63
CA GLU A 194 -0.15 -0.01 10.96
C GLU A 194 -0.23 1.52 10.92
N CYS A 195 0.41 2.20 11.89
CA CYS A 195 0.50 3.65 11.96
C CYS A 195 1.84 4.21 11.48
N TRP A 196 2.71 3.37 10.91
CA TRP A 196 4.05 3.74 10.45
C TRP A 196 4.86 4.44 11.56
N HIS A 197 4.87 3.84 12.75
CA HIS A 197 5.49 4.38 13.97
C HIS A 197 5.02 5.82 14.26
N GLY A 198 3.71 6.07 14.16
CA GLY A 198 3.08 7.37 14.43
C GLY A 198 3.05 8.34 13.24
N ASN A 199 3.84 8.08 12.17
CA ASN A 199 3.87 8.97 11.01
C ASN A 199 2.52 9.03 10.26
N LYS A 200 1.75 7.92 10.25
CA LYS A 200 0.39 7.92 9.67
C LYS A 200 -0.56 8.80 10.48
N CYS A 201 -0.49 8.71 11.80
CA CYS A 201 -1.36 9.47 12.72
C CYS A 201 -1.08 10.96 12.66
N SER A 202 0.20 11.36 12.64
CA SER A 202 0.60 12.78 12.65
C SER A 202 0.37 13.52 11.34
N LYS A 203 0.30 12.83 10.20
CA LYS A 203 0.28 13.48 8.87
C LYS A 203 -0.87 13.09 7.94
N PHE A 204 -1.45 11.89 8.11
CA PHE A 204 -2.34 11.31 7.09
C PHE A 204 -3.72 10.91 7.64
N CYS A 205 -3.85 10.66 8.93
CA CYS A 205 -5.11 10.23 9.53
C CYS A 205 -6.01 11.45 9.81
N ALA A 206 -7.06 11.64 9.00
CA ALA A 206 -8.00 12.76 9.12
C ALA A 206 -8.80 12.77 10.44
N VAL A 207 -8.79 11.67 11.19
CA VAL A 207 -9.52 11.50 12.45
C VAL A 207 -8.59 11.28 13.65
N ALA A 208 -7.28 11.55 13.48
CA ALA A 208 -6.28 11.35 14.53
C ALA A 208 -6.63 12.09 15.84
N GLN A 209 -7.24 13.28 15.73
CA GLN A 209 -7.70 14.09 16.85
C GLN A 209 -8.73 13.41 17.77
N TYR A 210 -9.39 12.35 17.30
CA TYR A 210 -10.33 11.56 18.09
C TYR A 210 -9.74 10.26 18.64
N CYS A 211 -8.49 9.94 18.27
CA CYS A 211 -7.80 8.77 18.76
C CYS A 211 -7.30 9.02 20.19
N LYS A 212 -7.45 8.02 21.07
CA LYS A 212 -6.94 8.06 22.46
C LYS A 212 -5.54 7.45 22.60
N GLY A 213 -4.87 7.11 21.49
CA GLY A 213 -3.48 6.65 21.51
C GLY A 213 -2.54 7.83 21.67
N GLU A 214 -1.49 7.66 22.47
CA GLU A 214 -0.39 8.63 22.53
C GLU A 214 0.20 8.83 21.14
N MET A 215 0.37 10.09 20.74
CA MET A 215 0.94 10.49 19.44
C MET A 215 2.46 10.50 19.47
#